data_AF-A0A1S3GWN0-F1
#
_entry.id   AF-A0A1S3GWN0-F1
#
_cell.length_a   1.000
_cell.length_b   1.000
_cell.length_c   1.000
_cell.angle_alpha   90.00
_cell.angle_beta   90.00
_cell.angle_gamma   90.00
#
_symmetry.space_group_name_H-M   'P 1'
#
loop_
_entity.id
_entity.type
_entity.pdbx_description
1 polymer ?
#
loop_
_entity_poly.entity_id
_entity_poly.type
_entity_poly.pdbx_seq_one_letter_code
_entity_poly.pdbx_strand_id
1 'polypeptide(L)'
;MWPACAALRARAPAWALVGLRGGRAYGGGGGVTYTQGQSPEPRTREYFYYVDHQGQLFLDDSRMKNFITCFKDPQFLVTFFSRLRPNRSGRYEAAFPFLSLCGRERNFLRCEDRPVVFTHLLAADPGSPRLSYCGCGAALTVPFEPARLLPLAAICRLYHPAPERAGG
;
A
#
# COMPACT_ATOMS: atom_id res chain seq x y z
N MET A 1 9.71 23.57 34.02
CA MET A 1 10.78 23.95 33.07
C MET A 1 11.16 22.70 32.29
N TRP A 2 10.67 22.54 31.06
CA TRP A 2 11.09 21.43 30.19
C TRP A 2 12.42 21.83 29.52
N PRO A 3 13.47 20.99 29.51
CA PRO A 3 14.67 21.34 28.79
C PRO A 3 14.42 21.20 27.28
N ALA A 4 14.95 22.16 26.53
CA ALA A 4 14.92 22.18 25.07
C ALA A 4 15.67 20.97 24.52
N CYS A 5 14.96 20.14 23.75
CA CYS A 5 15.53 18.98 23.08
C CYS A 5 16.34 19.45 21.86
N ALA A 6 17.64 19.19 21.87
CA ALA A 6 18.56 19.52 20.79
C ALA A 6 18.11 18.84 19.49
N ALA A 7 17.84 19.64 18.45
CA ALA A 7 17.47 19.16 17.14
C ALA A 7 18.66 18.45 16.48
N LEU A 8 18.73 17.12 16.61
CA LEU A 8 19.53 16.31 15.70
C LEU A 8 18.95 16.48 14.29
N ARG A 9 19.74 17.09 13.40
CA ARG A 9 19.49 17.07 11.95
C ARG A 9 19.66 15.63 11.46
N ALA A 10 18.62 14.82 11.60
CA ALA A 10 18.54 13.54 10.93
C ALA A 10 18.41 13.81 9.43
N ARG A 11 19.45 13.49 8.66
CA ARG A 11 19.36 13.42 7.20
C ARG A 11 18.31 12.35 6.87
N ALA A 12 17.18 12.78 6.31
CA ALA A 12 16.18 11.87 5.79
C ALA A 12 16.86 10.96 4.75
N PRO A 13 16.76 9.63 4.88
CA PRO A 13 17.32 8.71 3.89
C PRO A 13 16.62 8.90 2.55
N ALA A 14 17.33 8.70 1.43
CA ALA A 14 16.85 9.03 0.09
C ALA A 14 15.50 8.38 -0.29
N TRP A 15 15.11 7.27 0.35
CA TRP A 15 13.78 6.65 0.16
C TRP A 15 12.62 7.52 0.67
N ALA A 16 12.86 8.39 1.66
CA ALA A 16 11.87 9.35 2.15
C ALA A 16 11.53 10.44 1.11
N LEU A 17 12.41 10.66 0.12
CA LEU A 17 12.21 11.63 -0.96
C LEU A 17 11.61 11.03 -2.23
N VAL A 18 11.60 9.70 -2.40
CA VAL A 18 11.06 9.04 -3.60
C VAL A 18 9.53 9.07 -3.67
N GLY A 19 8.85 9.48 -2.60
CA GLY A 19 7.38 9.53 -2.53
C GLY A 19 6.75 10.92 -2.53
N LEU A 20 7.53 12.01 -2.54
CA LEU A 20 6.97 13.37 -2.50
C LEU A 20 6.47 13.82 -3.89
N ARG A 21 5.47 13.12 -4.42
CA ARG A 21 4.54 13.75 -5.36
C ARG A 21 3.30 14.12 -4.56
N GLY A 22 3.18 15.42 -4.27
CA GLY A 22 2.07 16.01 -3.55
C GLY A 22 0.72 15.51 -4.08
N GLY A 23 -0.20 15.31 -3.14
CA GLY A 23 -1.52 14.75 -3.38
C GLY A 23 -2.20 15.41 -4.58
N ARG A 24 -2.29 14.66 -5.69
CA ARG A 24 -3.32 14.92 -6.67
C ARG A 24 -4.59 14.29 -6.12
N ALA A 25 -5.65 15.09 -6.03
CA ALA A 25 -7.00 14.57 -5.86
C ALA A 25 -7.22 13.47 -6.91
N TYR A 26 -7.40 12.22 -6.48
CA TYR A 26 -7.58 11.07 -7.36
C TYR A 26 -9.02 11.01 -7.88
N GLY A 27 -9.47 12.11 -8.50
CA GLY A 27 -10.55 12.08 -9.46
C GLY A 27 -10.01 11.51 -10.77
N GLY A 28 -10.74 10.57 -11.37
CA GLY A 28 -10.31 9.90 -12.61
C GLY A 28 -9.86 10.89 -13.70
N GLY A 29 -8.77 10.55 -14.40
CA GLY A 29 -8.30 11.35 -15.53
C GLY A 29 -6.78 11.36 -15.69
N GLY A 30 -6.26 10.42 -16.45
CA GLY A 30 -4.83 10.36 -16.79
C GLY A 30 -4.49 9.27 -17.81
N GLY A 31 -5.17 9.25 -18.97
CA GLY A 31 -4.65 8.70 -20.23
C GLY A 31 -4.53 7.18 -20.40
N VAL A 32 -4.87 6.36 -19.41
CA VAL A 32 -4.69 4.90 -19.50
C VAL A 32 -6.04 4.19 -19.64
N THR A 33 -6.23 3.54 -20.78
CA THR A 33 -7.38 2.67 -21.05
C THR A 33 -7.05 1.22 -20.68
N TYR A 34 -7.94 0.57 -19.95
CA TYR A 34 -7.87 -0.85 -19.63
C TYR A 34 -9.29 -1.43 -19.51
N THR A 35 -9.39 -2.75 -19.63
CA THR A 35 -10.63 -3.51 -19.36
C THR A 35 -10.37 -4.52 -18.25
N GLN A 36 -11.24 -4.57 -17.24
CA GLN A 36 -11.10 -5.56 -16.16
C GLN A 36 -11.15 -6.99 -16.72
N GLY A 37 -10.19 -7.83 -16.32
CA GLY A 37 -10.10 -9.22 -16.76
C GLY A 37 -9.59 -9.40 -18.19
N GLN A 38 -9.02 -8.37 -18.81
CA GLN A 38 -8.42 -8.46 -20.15
C GLN A 38 -7.29 -9.49 -20.20
N SER A 39 -7.06 -10.07 -21.38
CA SER A 39 -6.02 -11.12 -21.58
C SER A 39 -5.12 -10.77 -22.76
N PRO A 40 -4.13 -9.86 -22.58
CA PRO A 40 -3.24 -9.44 -23.67
C PRO A 40 -2.30 -10.55 -24.13
N GLU A 41 -2.04 -11.54 -23.27
CA GLU A 41 -1.20 -12.70 -23.55
C GLU A 41 -2.00 -13.99 -23.28
N PRO A 42 -1.71 -15.09 -24.00
CA PRO A 42 -2.36 -16.37 -23.75
C PRO A 42 -2.22 -16.79 -22.28
N ARG A 43 -3.33 -17.19 -21.66
CA ARG A 43 -3.40 -17.68 -20.27
C ARG A 43 -3.02 -16.65 -19.20
N THR A 44 -2.96 -15.36 -19.53
CA THR A 44 -2.73 -14.28 -18.57
C THR A 44 -3.97 -13.39 -18.48
N ARG A 45 -4.46 -13.12 -17.27
CA ARG A 45 -5.54 -12.16 -17.02
C ARG A 45 -5.01 -10.94 -16.28
N GLU A 46 -5.46 -9.76 -16.65
CA GLU A 46 -5.08 -8.50 -16.01
C GLU A 46 -6.28 -7.91 -15.27
N TYR A 47 -6.08 -7.58 -14.00
CA TYR A 47 -7.06 -6.91 -13.14
C TYR A 47 -6.45 -5.65 -12.54
N PHE A 48 -7.29 -4.65 -12.28
CA PHE A 48 -6.87 -3.33 -11.85
C PHE A 48 -7.55 -2.98 -10.53
N TYR A 49 -6.74 -2.63 -9.54
CA TYR A 49 -7.16 -2.40 -8.17
C TYR A 49 -6.75 -1.02 -7.66
N TYR A 50 -7.51 -0.57 -6.67
CA TYR A 50 -7.27 0.64 -5.90
C TYR A 50 -7.23 0.30 -4.41
N VAL A 51 -6.28 0.89 -3.67
CA VAL A 51 -6.27 0.87 -2.20
C VAL A 51 -6.44 2.29 -1.65
N ASP A 52 -7.34 2.44 -0.69
CA ASP A 52 -7.59 3.73 -0.02
C ASP A 52 -6.67 3.95 1.18
N HIS A 53 -6.83 5.10 1.84
CA HIS A 53 -6.11 5.42 3.07
C HIS A 53 -6.46 4.55 4.29
N GLN A 54 -7.55 3.78 4.23
CA GLN A 54 -7.94 2.83 5.28
C GLN A 54 -7.33 1.44 5.06
N GLY A 55 -6.65 1.22 3.93
CA GLY A 55 -6.10 -0.08 3.55
C GLY A 55 -7.14 -1.03 2.95
N GLN A 56 -8.28 -0.52 2.51
CA GLN A 56 -9.32 -1.30 1.85
C GLN A 56 -9.01 -1.43 0.36
N LEU A 57 -9.14 -2.66 -0.16
CA LEU A 57 -8.88 -2.98 -1.55
C LEU A 57 -10.19 -2.97 -2.36
N PHE A 58 -10.16 -2.35 -3.53
CA PHE A 58 -11.30 -2.22 -4.44
C PHE A 58 -10.87 -2.54 -5.87
N LEU A 59 -11.83 -2.90 -6.72
CA LEU A 59 -11.64 -2.78 -8.17
C LEU A 59 -11.50 -1.30 -8.54
N ASP A 60 -10.59 -1.01 -9.47
CA ASP A 60 -10.25 0.37 -9.80
C ASP A 60 -11.43 1.12 -10.46
N ASP A 61 -12.16 0.45 -11.33
CA ASP A 61 -13.32 0.93 -12.08
C ASP A 61 -14.64 0.96 -11.28
N SER A 62 -14.61 0.54 -10.01
CA SER A 62 -15.81 0.62 -9.16
C SER A 62 -16.27 2.07 -8.99
N ARG A 63 -17.55 2.34 -9.31
CA ARG A 63 -18.14 3.68 -9.18
C ARG A 63 -18.24 4.11 -7.71
N MET A 64 -18.60 3.18 -6.83
CA MET A 64 -18.67 3.41 -5.39
C MET A 64 -17.56 2.62 -4.71
N LYS A 65 -16.76 3.29 -3.88
CA LYS A 65 -15.71 2.70 -3.04
C LYS A 65 -16.08 2.95 -1.58
N ASN A 66 -16.73 1.97 -0.98
CA ASN A 66 -17.19 1.97 0.40
C ASN A 66 -17.05 0.59 1.03
N PHE A 67 -17.34 0.49 2.33
CA PHE A 67 -17.20 -0.76 3.08
C PHE A 67 -18.01 -1.94 2.51
N ILE A 68 -19.07 -1.74 1.73
CA ILE A 68 -19.83 -2.86 1.12
C ILE A 68 -19.12 -3.38 -0.14
N THR A 69 -18.43 -2.50 -0.86
CA THR A 69 -17.77 -2.81 -2.15
C THR A 69 -16.32 -3.26 -2.04
N CYS A 70 -15.69 -3.15 -0.86
CA CYS A 70 -14.31 -3.58 -0.69
C CYS A 70 -14.18 -5.10 -0.64
N PHE A 71 -13.02 -5.62 -1.04
CA PHE A 71 -12.67 -7.01 -0.82
C PHE A 71 -12.42 -7.27 0.66
N LYS A 72 -13.01 -8.36 1.17
CA LYS A 72 -12.92 -8.76 2.58
C LYS A 72 -12.44 -10.20 2.78
N ASP A 73 -12.30 -10.96 1.70
CA ASP A 73 -11.86 -12.35 1.79
C ASP A 73 -10.41 -12.42 2.30
N PRO A 74 -10.16 -12.99 3.50
CA PRO A 74 -8.83 -12.96 4.08
C PRO A 74 -7.78 -13.70 3.25
N GLN A 75 -8.14 -14.81 2.61
CA GLN A 75 -7.20 -15.61 1.82
C GLN A 75 -6.73 -14.84 0.58
N PHE A 76 -7.67 -14.18 -0.11
CA PHE A 76 -7.39 -13.31 -1.23
C PHE A 76 -6.51 -12.14 -0.82
N LEU A 77 -6.87 -11.40 0.23
CA LEU A 77 -6.10 -10.23 0.69
C LEU A 77 -4.67 -10.64 1.09
N VAL A 78 -4.51 -11.72 1.85
CA VAL A 78 -3.19 -12.24 2.23
C VAL A 78 -2.38 -12.60 0.98
N THR A 79 -2.96 -13.31 0.02
CA THR A 79 -2.28 -13.68 -1.22
C THR A 79 -1.89 -12.45 -2.04
N PHE A 80 -2.77 -11.47 -2.13
CA PHE A 80 -2.57 -10.23 -2.88
C PHE A 80 -1.43 -9.40 -2.29
N PHE A 81 -1.50 -9.09 -1.00
CA PHE A 81 -0.54 -8.20 -0.33
C PHE A 81 0.80 -8.88 -0.01
N SER A 82 0.83 -10.20 0.19
CA SER A 82 2.10 -10.94 0.39
C SER A 82 2.99 -10.95 -0.85
N ARG A 83 2.39 -10.84 -2.04
CA ARG A 83 3.08 -10.87 -3.34
C ARG A 83 3.21 -9.51 -4.00
N LEU A 84 2.71 -8.46 -3.34
CA LEU A 84 2.77 -7.11 -3.85
C LEU A 84 4.20 -6.63 -3.99
N ARG A 85 4.50 -6.00 -5.13
CA ARG A 85 5.82 -5.46 -5.45
C ARG A 85 5.72 -4.23 -6.35
N PRO A 86 6.77 -3.40 -6.46
CA PRO A 86 6.85 -2.36 -7.47
C PRO A 86 6.63 -2.94 -8.87
N ASN A 87 5.82 -2.25 -9.67
CA ASN A 87 5.54 -2.63 -11.04
C ASN A 87 6.75 -2.29 -11.91
N ARG A 88 7.36 -3.35 -12.47
CA ARG A 88 8.46 -3.29 -13.45
C ARG A 88 8.17 -4.18 -14.65
N SER A 89 6.90 -4.31 -15.00
CA SER A 89 6.42 -5.24 -16.03
C SER A 89 6.46 -4.64 -17.45
N GLY A 90 6.79 -3.36 -17.59
CA GLY A 90 6.64 -2.57 -18.81
C GLY A 90 5.20 -2.14 -19.11
N ARG A 91 4.22 -2.57 -18.30
CA ARG A 91 2.80 -2.29 -18.52
C ARG A 91 2.24 -1.45 -17.38
N TYR A 92 1.58 -0.35 -17.74
CA TYR A 92 0.83 0.51 -16.81
C TYR A 92 1.64 1.09 -15.64
N GLU A 93 2.98 1.05 -15.67
CA GLU A 93 3.84 1.40 -14.52
C GLU A 93 3.58 2.79 -13.95
N ALA A 94 3.32 3.77 -14.83
CA ALA A 94 3.05 5.14 -14.41
C ALA A 94 1.68 5.32 -13.71
N ALA A 95 0.67 4.54 -14.11
CA ALA A 95 -0.69 4.64 -13.58
C ALA A 95 -0.94 3.65 -12.42
N PHE A 96 -0.28 2.50 -12.47
CA PHE A 96 -0.36 1.40 -11.51
C PHE A 96 1.07 1.03 -11.08
N PRO A 97 1.64 1.76 -10.10
CA PRO A 97 3.03 1.60 -9.70
C PRO A 97 3.32 0.30 -8.93
N PHE A 98 2.29 -0.48 -8.59
CA PHE A 98 2.43 -1.76 -7.91
C PHE A 98 1.76 -2.89 -8.70
N LEU A 99 2.27 -4.10 -8.50
CA LEU A 99 1.81 -5.31 -9.16
C LEU A 99 1.83 -6.46 -8.16
N SER A 100 0.75 -7.23 -8.10
CA SER A 100 0.70 -8.52 -7.42
C SER A 100 0.48 -9.64 -8.44
N LEU A 101 1.27 -10.70 -8.37
CA LEU A 101 1.14 -11.86 -9.25
C LEU A 101 0.44 -13.00 -8.52
N CYS A 102 -0.71 -13.43 -9.04
CA CYS A 102 -1.52 -14.50 -8.47
C CYS A 102 -1.75 -15.60 -9.50
N GLY A 103 -0.81 -16.55 -9.59
CA GLY A 103 -0.87 -17.63 -10.56
C GLY A 103 -0.81 -17.08 -12.00
N ARG A 104 -1.96 -17.11 -12.69
CA ARG A 104 -2.13 -16.61 -14.06
C ARG A 104 -2.58 -15.14 -14.13
N GLU A 105 -2.80 -14.51 -12.99
CA GLU A 105 -3.34 -13.16 -12.89
C GLU A 105 -2.25 -12.14 -12.59
N ARG A 106 -2.27 -11.04 -13.35
CA ARG A 106 -1.48 -9.83 -13.11
C ARG A 106 -2.41 -8.78 -12.51
N ASN A 107 -2.23 -8.50 -11.23
CA ASN A 107 -3.08 -7.59 -10.48
C ASN A 107 -2.35 -6.27 -10.29
N PHE A 108 -2.69 -5.29 -11.13
CA PHE A 108 -2.13 -3.95 -11.09
C PHE A 108 -2.79 -3.15 -9.96
N LEU A 109 -1.99 -2.42 -9.19
CA LEU A 109 -2.47 -1.65 -8.04
C LEU A 109 -1.98 -0.21 -8.12
N ARG A 110 -2.91 0.71 -7.88
CA ARG A 110 -2.63 2.09 -7.49
C ARG A 110 -3.19 2.37 -6.10
N CYS A 111 -2.67 3.39 -5.44
CA CYS A 111 -3.03 3.72 -4.07
C CYS A 111 -3.31 5.22 -3.91
N GLU A 112 -4.12 5.57 -2.91
CA GLU A 112 -4.31 6.96 -2.50
C GLU A 112 -3.02 7.60 -1.96
N ASP A 113 -2.15 6.81 -1.35
CA ASP A 113 -0.93 7.32 -0.73
C ASP A 113 0.17 6.25 -0.74
N ARG A 114 0.01 5.21 0.08
CA ARG A 114 0.92 4.06 0.13
C ARG A 114 0.16 2.75 -0.06
N PRO A 115 0.81 1.72 -0.63
CA PRO A 115 0.17 0.42 -0.87
C PRO A 115 -0.04 -0.40 0.41
N VAL A 116 0.72 -0.11 1.46
CA VAL A 116 0.67 -0.78 2.76
C VAL A 116 0.12 0.21 3.78
N VAL A 117 -1.04 -0.12 4.35
CA VAL A 117 -1.67 0.65 5.42
C VAL A 117 -1.77 -0.24 6.65
N PHE A 118 -1.09 0.16 7.71
CA PHE A 118 -1.14 -0.54 9.00
C PHE A 118 -2.46 -0.21 9.71
N THR A 119 -3.22 -1.26 10.06
CA THR A 119 -4.58 -1.10 10.60
C THR A 119 -4.69 -1.53 12.06
N HIS A 120 -3.85 -2.47 12.51
CA HIS A 120 -3.91 -2.99 13.88
C HIS A 120 -2.53 -3.17 14.47
N LEU A 121 -2.38 -2.84 15.75
CA LEU A 121 -1.24 -3.21 16.59
C LEU A 121 -1.62 -4.48 17.34
N LEU A 122 -0.98 -5.60 17.00
CA LEU A 122 -1.20 -6.89 17.62
C LEU A 122 -0.18 -7.09 18.74
N ALA A 123 -0.67 -7.37 19.95
CA ALA A 123 0.16 -7.85 21.05
C ALA A 123 0.35 -9.36 20.87
N ALA A 124 1.39 -9.76 20.12
CA ALA A 124 1.71 -11.17 19.95
C ALA A 124 2.30 -11.76 21.23
N ASP A 125 3.25 -11.06 21.87
CA ASP A 125 3.91 -11.44 23.12
C ASP A 125 4.26 -10.19 23.96
N PRO A 126 4.48 -10.31 25.28
CA PRO A 126 4.96 -9.22 26.11
C PRO A 126 6.30 -8.67 25.59
N GLY A 127 6.28 -7.46 25.01
CA GLY A 127 7.48 -6.75 24.56
C GLY A 127 7.77 -6.82 23.05
N SER A 128 7.04 -7.59 22.25
CA SER A 128 7.21 -7.64 20.78
C SER A 128 5.90 -7.37 20.04
N PRO A 129 5.34 -6.16 20.15
CA PRO A 129 4.16 -5.78 19.39
C PRO A 129 4.43 -5.82 17.87
N ARG A 130 3.42 -6.19 17.10
CA ARG A 130 3.51 -6.30 15.63
C ARG A 130 2.42 -5.47 14.97
N LEU A 131 2.73 -4.82 13.85
CA LEU A 131 1.74 -4.11 13.04
C LEU A 131 1.18 -5.04 11.97
N SER A 132 -0.14 -5.21 11.97
CA SER A 132 -0.89 -5.84 10.88
C SER A 132 -1.30 -4.79 9.86
N TYR A 133 -1.37 -5.19 8.58
CA TYR A 133 -1.70 -4.28 7.49
C TYR A 133 -2.77 -4.84 6.54
N CYS A 134 -3.44 -3.92 5.83
CA CYS A 134 -4.39 -4.18 4.76
C CYS A 134 -5.45 -5.26 5.06
N GLY A 135 -5.95 -5.28 6.30
CA GLY A 135 -7.01 -6.20 6.73
C GLY A 135 -6.60 -7.68 6.82
N CYS A 136 -5.30 -7.99 6.78
CA CYS A 136 -4.81 -9.37 6.71
C CYS A 136 -4.57 -10.03 8.08
N GLY A 137 -4.86 -9.33 9.18
CA GLY A 137 -4.73 -9.86 10.54
C GLY A 137 -3.32 -10.37 10.86
N ALA A 138 -3.23 -11.45 11.63
CA ALA A 138 -1.94 -12.05 12.03
C ALA A 138 -1.15 -12.65 10.86
N ALA A 139 -1.78 -12.91 9.71
CA ALA A 139 -1.12 -13.54 8.57
C ALA A 139 -0.11 -12.61 7.87
N LEU A 140 -0.30 -11.29 7.94
CA LEU A 140 0.64 -10.31 7.41
C LEU A 140 0.93 -9.24 8.45
N THR A 141 2.12 -9.35 9.04
CA THR A 141 2.58 -8.46 10.12
C THR A 141 4.06 -8.14 10.00
N VAL A 142 4.43 -6.95 10.48
CA VAL A 142 5.83 -6.53 10.66
C VAL A 142 6.09 -6.20 12.14
N PRO A 143 7.34 -6.29 12.61
CA PRO A 143 7.70 -5.78 13.93
C PRO A 143 7.32 -4.30 14.08
N PHE A 144 6.73 -3.92 15.20
CA PHE A 144 6.47 -2.52 15.48
C PHE A 144 7.77 -1.85 15.95
N GLU A 145 8.22 -0.84 15.20
CA GLU A 145 9.46 -0.11 15.47
C GLU A 145 9.13 1.36 15.77
N PRO A 146 8.75 1.71 17.02
CA PRO A 146 8.26 3.04 17.36
C PRO A 146 9.28 4.15 17.08
N ALA A 147 10.58 3.86 17.22
CA ALA A 147 11.66 4.81 16.95
C ALA A 147 11.80 5.19 15.46
N ARG A 148 11.19 4.43 14.55
CA ARG A 148 11.23 4.67 13.09
C ARG A 148 9.93 5.27 12.56
N LEU A 149 9.02 5.66 13.44
CA LEU A 149 7.80 6.35 13.05
C LEU A 149 8.14 7.74 12.53
N LEU A 150 7.69 8.04 11.31
CA LEU A 150 7.92 9.32 10.65
C LEU A 150 6.59 10.08 10.55
N PRO A 151 6.44 11.22 11.23
CA PRO A 151 5.26 12.06 11.09
C PRO A 151 5.32 12.84 9.77
N LEU A 152 4.19 12.89 9.07
CA LEU A 152 3.99 13.83 7.97
C LEU A 152 2.93 14.85 8.37
N ALA A 153 3.38 15.93 9.02
CA ALA A 153 2.53 16.94 9.64
C ALA A 153 1.54 17.59 8.65
N ALA A 154 1.91 17.70 7.36
CA ALA A 154 1.07 18.31 6.34
C ALA A 154 -0.27 17.58 6.11
N ILE A 155 -0.34 16.28 6.39
CA ILE A 155 -1.53 15.45 6.16
C ILE A 155 -1.99 14.70 7.41
N CYS A 156 -1.40 15.01 8.58
CA CYS A 156 -1.69 14.36 9.86
C CYS A 156 -1.59 12.81 9.80
N ARG A 157 -0.66 12.27 9.02
CA ARG A 157 -0.40 10.81 8.93
C ARG A 157 0.93 10.43 9.56
N LEU A 158 1.00 9.20 10.04
CA LEU A 158 2.19 8.60 10.61
C LEU A 158 2.62 7.41 9.75
N TYR A 159 3.90 7.34 9.40
CA TYR A 159 4.46 6.27 8.57
C TYR A 159 5.39 5.38 9.37
N HIS A 160 5.33 4.08 9.09
CA HIS A 160 6.24 3.06 9.59
C HIS A 160 6.89 2.35 8.39
N PRO A 161 8.14 1.87 8.51
CA PRO A 161 8.81 1.09 7.47
C PRO A 161 7.97 -0.09 6.97
N ALA A 162 7.65 -0.08 5.68
CA ALA A 162 6.92 -1.18 5.04
C ALA A 162 7.85 -2.38 4.76
N PRO A 163 7.30 -3.58 4.52
CA PRO A 163 8.08 -4.70 4.01
C PRO A 163 8.84 -4.31 2.74
N GLU A 164 10.12 -4.68 2.63
CA GLU A 164 10.99 -4.35 1.48
C GLU A 164 10.34 -4.70 0.14
N ARG A 165 9.64 -5.84 0.09
CA ARG A 165 8.95 -6.31 -1.12
C ARG A 165 7.95 -5.31 -1.67
N ALA A 166 7.25 -4.57 -0.81
CA ALA A 166 6.25 -3.58 -1.19
C ALA A 166 6.85 -2.21 -1.57
N GLY A 167 8.19 -2.10 -1.67
CA GLY A 167 8.88 -0.87 -2.03
C GLY A 167 9.16 0.05 -0.84
N GLY A 168 9.42 -0.55 0.33
CA GLY A 168 9.82 0.16 1.56
C GLY A 168 10.98 1.12 1.36
#